data_AF-A0A4Q6G5E3-F1
#
_entry.id   AF-A0A4Q6G5E3-F1
#
_cell.length_a   1.000
_cell.length_b   1.000
_cell.length_c   1.000
_cell.angle_alpha   90.00
_cell.angle_beta   90.00
_cell.angle_gamma   90.00
#
_symmetry.space_group_name_H-M   'P 1'
#
loop_
_entity.id
_entity.type
_entity.pdbx_description
1 polymer ?
#
loop_
_entity_poly.entity_id
_entity_poly.type
_entity_poly.pdbx_seq_one_letter_code
_entity_poly.pdbx_strand_id
1 'polypeptide(L)'
;VTAPIDKFVASQAGFSFPGQTEFFADLWQEKAIMILAGPKLRVALATNHVKLSHVTPLITEDLICQKLQKFDQSLRDVLHIAKPRIAVAALNPHAGDNGMFGDEDTKIILPAVTRMKAKGLDVTGPKPADTVFFQAYSGLFDGVLAMYHDQGLAPLKALHFYDAVNISGGLPHLRISPDHGPASEIYGKNLAQVQSFRQSLIHARQYLGW
;
A
#
# COMPACT_ATOMS: atom_id res chain seq x y z
N VAL A 1 -14.14 -2.62 -9.69
CA VAL A 1 -14.26 -1.91 -8.40
C VAL A 1 -15.13 -2.74 -7.47
N THR A 2 -14.75 -2.90 -6.20
CA THR A 2 -15.49 -3.69 -5.20
C THR A 2 -16.12 -2.80 -4.13
N ALA A 3 -17.28 -3.20 -3.60
CA ALA A 3 -17.85 -2.63 -2.38
C ALA A 3 -17.24 -3.29 -1.13
N PRO A 4 -17.30 -2.66 0.05
CA PRO A 4 -16.87 -3.30 1.30
C PRO A 4 -17.72 -4.55 1.60
N ILE A 5 -17.11 -5.55 2.25
CA ILE A 5 -17.79 -6.75 2.73
C ILE A 5 -17.62 -6.89 4.24
N ASP A 6 -18.64 -7.45 4.89
CA ASP A 6 -18.53 -7.87 6.28
C ASP A 6 -17.81 -9.22 6.33
N LYS A 7 -16.57 -9.20 6.82
CA LYS A 7 -15.72 -10.40 6.88
C LYS A 7 -16.27 -11.46 7.84
N PHE A 8 -16.94 -11.05 8.91
CA PHE A 8 -17.50 -11.96 9.89
C PHE A 8 -18.69 -12.71 9.28
N VAL A 9 -19.60 -11.99 8.64
CA VAL A 9 -20.75 -12.59 7.94
C VAL A 9 -20.28 -13.45 6.77
N ALA A 10 -19.33 -12.97 5.97
CA ALA A 10 -18.78 -13.73 4.85
C ALA A 10 -18.15 -15.06 5.32
N SER A 11 -17.37 -15.03 6.41
CA SER A 11 -16.77 -16.23 7.00
C SER A 11 -17.81 -17.25 7.44
N GLN A 12 -18.88 -16.81 8.11
CA GLN A 12 -20.00 -17.69 8.48
C GLN A 12 -20.71 -18.31 7.26
N ALA A 13 -20.72 -17.60 6.13
CA ALA A 13 -21.26 -18.09 4.86
C ALA A 13 -20.28 -18.98 4.06
N GLY A 14 -19.12 -19.33 4.63
CA GLY A 14 -18.13 -20.20 4.00
C GLY A 14 -17.05 -19.49 3.18
N PHE A 15 -16.95 -18.15 3.26
CA PHE A 15 -15.86 -17.41 2.64
C PHE A 15 -14.57 -17.59 3.45
N SER A 16 -13.68 -18.46 2.97
CA SER A 16 -12.47 -18.89 3.66
C SER A 16 -11.28 -17.93 3.55
N PHE A 17 -11.43 -16.80 2.85
CA PHE A 17 -10.34 -15.85 2.65
C PHE A 17 -10.33 -14.74 3.71
N PRO A 18 -9.14 -14.28 4.16
CA PRO A 18 -9.02 -13.15 5.09
C PRO A 18 -9.62 -11.83 4.58
N GLY A 19 -9.81 -11.72 3.26
CA GLY A 19 -10.32 -10.53 2.61
C GLY A 19 -10.38 -10.69 1.09
N GLN A 20 -10.89 -9.63 0.44
CA GLN A 20 -11.04 -9.60 -1.02
C GLN A 20 -9.69 -9.61 -1.74
N THR A 21 -8.67 -8.93 -1.21
CA THR A 21 -7.32 -8.91 -1.82
C THR A 21 -6.76 -10.32 -1.92
N GLU A 22 -6.84 -11.08 -0.84
CA GLU A 22 -6.37 -12.46 -0.77
C GLU A 22 -7.19 -13.39 -1.68
N PHE A 23 -8.51 -13.19 -1.74
CA PHE A 23 -9.38 -13.91 -2.67
C PHE A 23 -9.00 -13.71 -4.13
N PHE A 24 -8.79 -12.47 -4.59
CA PHE A 24 -8.41 -12.21 -5.98
C PHE A 24 -6.98 -12.64 -6.30
N ALA A 25 -6.07 -12.53 -5.33
CA ALA A 25 -4.70 -13.02 -5.46
C ALA A 25 -4.68 -14.54 -5.70
N ASP A 26 -5.48 -15.31 -4.95
CA ASP A 26 -5.64 -16.74 -5.14
C ASP A 26 -6.33 -17.07 -6.47
N LEU A 27 -7.45 -16.41 -6.77
CA LEU A 27 -8.20 -16.62 -8.01
C LEU A 27 -7.34 -16.42 -9.27
N TRP A 28 -6.44 -15.44 -9.24
CA TRP A 28 -5.56 -15.11 -10.37
C TRP A 28 -4.15 -15.67 -10.23
N GLN A 29 -3.90 -16.49 -9.21
CA GLN A 29 -2.60 -17.13 -8.94
C GLN A 29 -1.43 -16.15 -8.95
N GLU A 30 -1.65 -14.94 -8.39
CA GLU A 30 -0.68 -13.85 -8.39
C GLU A 30 -0.68 -13.10 -7.05
N LYS A 31 0.50 -12.70 -6.57
CA LYS A 31 0.62 -12.01 -5.28
C LYS A 31 0.26 -10.53 -5.40
N ALA A 32 -0.77 -10.06 -4.71
CA ALA A 32 -1.06 -8.64 -4.67
C ALA A 32 -0.04 -7.84 -3.81
N ILE A 33 0.11 -6.55 -4.12
CA ILE A 33 0.58 -5.54 -3.18
C ILE A 33 -0.60 -4.68 -2.73
N MET A 34 -0.70 -4.43 -1.43
CA MET A 34 -1.71 -3.52 -0.89
C MET A 34 -1.19 -2.10 -0.99
N ILE A 35 -1.97 -1.24 -1.64
CA ILE A 35 -1.67 0.19 -1.80
C ILE A 35 -2.89 0.97 -1.32
N LEU A 36 -2.70 1.86 -0.35
CA LEU A 36 -3.69 2.88 -0.03
C LEU A 36 -3.27 4.18 -0.72
N ALA A 37 -4.19 4.78 -1.46
CA ALA A 37 -3.92 5.97 -2.25
C ALA A 37 -4.95 7.05 -1.92
N GLY A 38 -4.50 8.11 -1.24
CA GLY A 38 -5.22 9.38 -1.18
C GLY A 38 -4.70 10.35 -2.26
N PRO A 39 -5.37 11.51 -2.43
CA PRO A 39 -4.98 12.51 -3.42
C PRO A 39 -3.51 12.95 -3.34
N LYS A 40 -2.96 13.11 -2.14
CA LYS A 40 -1.60 13.66 -1.92
C LYS A 40 -0.61 12.65 -1.34
N LEU A 41 -1.09 11.59 -0.68
CA LEU A 41 -0.23 10.55 -0.10
C LEU A 41 -0.69 9.16 -0.55
N ARG A 42 0.28 8.38 -1.05
CA ARG A 42 0.09 7.00 -1.53
C ARG A 42 1.08 6.11 -0.81
N VAL A 43 0.60 5.04 -0.20
CA VAL A 43 1.42 4.14 0.62
C VAL A 43 1.18 2.70 0.21
N ALA A 44 2.26 1.99 -0.10
CA ALA A 44 2.28 0.55 -0.27
C ALA A 44 2.88 -0.13 0.95
N LEU A 45 2.50 -1.39 1.18
CA LEU A 45 2.97 -2.17 2.32
C LEU A 45 3.86 -3.34 1.89
N ALA A 46 5.05 -3.45 2.50
CA ALA A 46 5.90 -4.63 2.37
C ALA A 46 5.27 -5.83 3.10
N THR A 47 4.79 -5.62 4.33
CA THR A 47 4.02 -6.59 5.11
C THR A 47 2.63 -6.04 5.47
N ASN A 48 1.61 -6.90 5.40
CA ASN A 48 0.20 -6.54 5.62
C ASN A 48 -0.20 -6.86 7.09
N HIS A 49 -1.25 -7.68 7.27
CA HIS A 49 -1.79 -8.08 8.57
C HIS A 49 -0.91 -9.15 9.25
N VAL A 50 0.23 -8.75 9.80
CA VAL A 50 1.12 -9.62 10.58
C VAL A 50 1.30 -9.07 12.00
N LYS A 51 1.58 -9.95 12.97
CA LYS A 51 1.95 -9.51 14.32
C LYS A 51 3.22 -8.66 14.22
N LEU A 52 3.31 -7.57 14.97
CA LEU A 52 4.46 -6.68 14.92
C LEU A 52 5.78 -7.41 15.21
N SER A 53 5.78 -8.35 16.16
CA SER A 53 6.93 -9.20 16.50
C SER A 53 7.40 -10.11 15.35
N HIS A 54 6.60 -10.29 14.31
CA HIS A 54 6.93 -11.09 13.13
C HIS A 54 7.29 -10.24 11.92
N VAL A 55 7.28 -8.90 12.01
CA VAL A 55 7.62 -8.03 10.87
C VAL A 55 9.08 -8.24 10.48
N THR A 56 10.03 -8.06 11.39
CA THR A 56 11.47 -8.07 11.08
C THR A 56 11.92 -9.33 10.34
N PRO A 57 11.57 -10.56 10.78
CA PRO A 57 11.98 -11.78 10.06
C PRO A 57 11.41 -11.93 8.65
N LEU A 58 10.33 -11.22 8.32
CA LEU A 58 9.71 -11.26 7.00
C LEU A 58 10.34 -10.24 6.03
N ILE A 59 11.02 -9.21 6.54
CA ILE A 59 11.65 -8.19 5.71
C ILE A 59 12.94 -8.77 5.11
N THR A 60 12.87 -9.07 3.81
CA THR A 60 14.02 -9.56 3.03
C THR A 60 14.26 -8.65 1.82
N GLU A 61 15.48 -8.68 1.28
CA GLU A 61 15.83 -7.89 0.09
C GLU A 61 14.90 -8.23 -1.10
N ASP A 62 14.65 -9.53 -1.33
CA ASP A 62 13.81 -10.01 -2.41
C ASP A 62 12.33 -9.61 -2.23
N LEU A 63 11.82 -9.63 -0.99
CA LEU A 63 10.48 -9.13 -0.70
C LEU A 63 10.37 -7.65 -1.10
N ILE A 64 11.32 -6.82 -0.66
CA ILE A 64 11.31 -5.38 -0.95
C ILE A 64 11.42 -5.15 -2.45
N CYS A 65 12.32 -5.84 -3.16
CA CYS A 65 12.46 -5.74 -4.60
C CYS A 65 11.15 -6.11 -5.32
N GLN A 66 10.52 -7.22 -4.96
CA GLN A 66 9.24 -7.65 -5.53
C GLN A 66 8.14 -6.60 -5.31
N LYS A 67 8.07 -6.05 -4.09
CA LYS A 67 7.08 -5.04 -3.72
C LYS A 67 7.30 -3.73 -4.46
N LEU A 68 8.54 -3.28 -4.61
CA LEU A 68 8.89 -2.08 -5.37
C LEU A 68 8.51 -2.21 -6.85
N GLN A 69 8.77 -3.35 -7.48
CA GLN A 69 8.36 -3.59 -8.86
C GLN A 69 6.84 -3.49 -9.03
N LYS A 70 6.07 -4.16 -8.15
CA LYS A 70 4.61 -4.12 -8.20
C LYS A 70 4.07 -2.72 -7.88
N PHE A 71 4.72 -2.01 -6.98
CA PHE A 71 4.30 -0.65 -6.62
C PHE A 71 4.55 0.33 -7.76
N ASP A 72 5.75 0.32 -8.37
CA ASP A 72 6.08 1.15 -9.54
C ASP A 72 5.11 0.88 -10.69
N GLN A 73 4.85 -0.39 -11.02
CA GLN A 73 3.88 -0.75 -12.06
C GLN A 73 2.48 -0.22 -11.74
N SER A 74 2.03 -0.35 -10.47
CA SER A 74 0.70 0.12 -10.08
C SER A 74 0.59 1.65 -10.09
N LEU A 75 1.66 2.37 -9.75
CA LEU A 75 1.71 3.83 -9.84
C LEU A 75 1.62 4.31 -11.28
N ARG A 76 2.25 3.59 -12.22
CA ARG A 76 2.17 3.88 -13.66
C ARG A 76 0.79 3.57 -14.22
N ASP A 77 0.31 2.36 -14.03
CA ASP A 77 -0.88 1.88 -14.76
C ASP A 77 -2.18 2.38 -14.13
N VAL A 78 -2.28 2.33 -12.81
CA VAL A 78 -3.53 2.64 -12.10
C VAL A 78 -3.62 4.11 -11.73
N LEU A 79 -2.49 4.70 -11.37
CA LEU A 79 -2.42 6.08 -10.87
C LEU A 79 -1.82 7.06 -11.89
N HIS A 80 -1.48 6.58 -13.10
CA HIS A 80 -1.07 7.38 -14.26
C HIS A 80 0.19 8.24 -14.02
N ILE A 81 1.11 7.75 -13.18
CA ILE A 81 2.38 8.42 -12.90
C ILE A 81 3.44 7.82 -13.81
N ALA A 82 3.78 8.50 -14.91
CA ALA A 82 4.67 7.95 -15.95
C ALA A 82 6.08 7.58 -15.45
N LYS A 83 6.61 8.33 -14.48
CA LYS A 83 7.94 8.10 -13.86
C LYS A 83 7.82 8.20 -12.34
N PRO A 84 7.34 7.15 -11.65
CA PRO A 84 7.10 7.21 -10.22
C PRO A 84 8.39 7.38 -9.41
N ARG A 85 8.40 8.36 -8.51
CA ARG A 85 9.43 8.55 -7.47
C ARG A 85 8.97 7.88 -6.19
N ILE A 86 9.59 6.79 -5.80
CA ILE A 86 9.16 5.98 -4.65
C ILE A 86 10.14 6.14 -3.49
N ALA A 87 9.64 6.55 -2.33
CA ALA A 87 10.41 6.48 -1.10
C ALA A 87 10.29 5.08 -0.48
N VAL A 88 11.36 4.59 0.14
CA VAL A 88 11.32 3.37 0.97
C VAL A 88 11.54 3.76 2.41
N ALA A 89 10.54 3.52 3.25
CA ALA A 89 10.64 3.79 4.68
C ALA A 89 11.66 2.84 5.31
N ALA A 90 12.40 3.35 6.29
CA ALA A 90 13.21 2.55 7.18
C ALA A 90 12.35 1.60 8.02
N LEU A 91 12.90 0.45 8.40
CA LEU A 91 12.27 -0.41 9.40
C LEU A 91 12.46 0.18 10.81
N ASN A 92 13.69 0.61 11.13
CA ASN A 92 14.02 1.12 12.45
C ASN A 92 13.87 2.65 12.51
N PRO A 93 13.66 3.22 13.71
CA PRO A 93 13.74 4.66 13.92
C PRO A 93 15.05 5.22 13.37
N HIS A 94 14.97 6.40 12.73
CA HIS A 94 16.13 7.10 12.17
C HIS A 94 16.97 6.25 11.19
N ALA A 95 16.36 5.25 10.54
CA ALA A 95 17.06 4.31 9.65
C ALA A 95 18.22 3.56 10.34
N GLY A 96 18.01 3.19 11.60
CA GLY A 96 18.97 2.43 12.40
C GLY A 96 20.06 3.28 13.04
N ASP A 97 20.17 4.58 12.72
CA ASP A 97 21.15 5.53 13.26
C ASP A 97 22.58 4.94 13.34
N ASN A 98 23.12 4.61 12.15
CA ASN A 98 24.44 3.96 12.00
C ASN A 98 24.57 2.60 12.71
N GLY A 99 23.46 1.88 12.88
CA GLY A 99 23.43 0.58 13.53
C GLY A 99 23.08 0.62 15.03
N MET A 100 22.92 1.81 15.61
CA MET A 100 22.56 1.96 17.02
C MET A 100 21.18 1.37 17.35
N PHE A 101 20.23 1.41 16.40
CA PHE A 101 18.86 0.94 16.58
C PHE A 101 18.50 -0.25 15.69
N GLY A 102 19.49 -1.01 15.23
CA GLY A 102 19.31 -2.11 14.29
C GLY A 102 20.04 -1.86 12.97
N ASP A 103 20.28 -2.93 12.22
CA ASP A 103 21.08 -2.90 11.00
C ASP A 103 20.33 -3.38 9.76
N GLU A 104 19.05 -3.74 9.89
CA GLU A 104 18.20 -4.22 8.80
C GLU A 104 18.07 -3.18 7.68
N ASP A 105 18.03 -1.89 8.05
CA ASP A 105 18.00 -0.77 7.10
C ASP A 105 19.21 -0.78 6.17
N THR A 106 20.41 -1.00 6.73
CA THR A 106 21.67 -1.00 5.99
C THR A 106 21.94 -2.35 5.31
N LYS A 107 21.58 -3.47 5.96
CA LYS A 107 21.90 -4.83 5.49
C LYS A 107 20.85 -5.42 4.56
N ILE A 108 19.60 -4.91 4.57
CA ILE A 108 18.49 -5.47 3.80
C ILE A 108 17.84 -4.41 2.91
N ILE A 109 17.42 -3.27 3.49
CA ILE A 109 16.65 -2.26 2.74
C ILE A 109 17.53 -1.50 1.73
N LEU A 110 18.70 -1.02 2.15
CA LEU A 110 19.62 -0.29 1.28
C LEU A 110 20.10 -1.12 0.06
N PRO A 111 20.45 -2.42 0.21
CA PRO A 111 20.71 -3.30 -0.92
C PRO A 111 19.53 -3.42 -1.88
N ALA A 112 18.30 -3.60 -1.37
CA ALA A 112 17.11 -3.69 -2.20
C ALA A 112 16.86 -2.40 -3.00
N VAL A 113 16.99 -1.24 -2.36
CA VAL A 113 16.89 0.07 -3.01
C VAL A 113 17.96 0.21 -4.10
N THR A 114 19.20 -0.15 -3.81
CA THR A 114 20.32 -0.06 -4.75
C THR A 114 20.09 -0.97 -5.97
N ARG A 115 19.64 -2.20 -5.73
CA ARG A 115 19.31 -3.17 -6.79
C ARG A 115 18.18 -2.69 -7.68
N MET A 116 17.14 -2.08 -7.10
CA MET A 116 16.01 -1.55 -7.88
C MET A 116 16.36 -0.25 -8.63
N LYS A 117 17.21 0.61 -8.07
CA LYS A 117 17.81 1.74 -8.82
C LYS A 117 18.59 1.26 -10.04
N ALA A 118 19.41 0.23 -9.89
CA ALA A 118 20.18 -0.34 -11.00
C ALA A 118 19.29 -0.93 -12.11
N LYS A 119 18.06 -1.35 -11.78
CA LYS A 119 17.03 -1.78 -12.73
C LYS A 119 16.22 -0.63 -13.34
N GLY A 120 16.55 0.62 -13.03
CA GLY A 120 15.95 1.82 -13.61
C GLY A 120 14.73 2.38 -12.87
N LEU A 121 14.40 1.87 -11.67
CA LEU A 121 13.35 2.49 -10.85
C LEU A 121 13.89 3.73 -10.12
N ASP A 122 13.10 4.79 -10.04
CA ASP A 122 13.40 5.97 -9.24
C ASP A 122 12.95 5.75 -7.79
N VAL A 123 13.74 4.95 -7.06
CA VAL A 123 13.48 4.61 -5.65
C VAL A 123 14.50 5.27 -4.75
N THR A 124 14.12 5.78 -3.60
CA THR A 124 15.03 6.42 -2.63
C THR A 124 14.77 5.94 -1.22
N GLY A 125 15.80 5.46 -0.52
CA GLY A 125 15.72 5.01 0.87
C GLY A 125 16.97 4.24 1.31
N PRO A 126 16.95 3.68 2.54
CA PRO A 126 15.90 3.83 3.55
C PRO A 126 15.76 5.28 4.03
N LYS A 127 14.53 5.72 4.32
CA LYS A 127 14.22 7.05 4.86
C LYS A 127 13.53 6.92 6.23
N PRO A 128 13.91 7.73 7.24
CA PRO A 128 13.21 7.73 8.53
C PRO A 128 11.69 7.91 8.36
N ALA A 129 10.92 7.01 8.95
CA ALA A 129 9.47 6.93 8.73
C ALA A 129 8.74 8.19 9.23
N ASP A 130 9.21 8.80 10.31
CA ASP A 130 8.69 10.04 10.89
C ASP A 130 8.77 11.26 9.95
N THR A 131 9.70 11.26 8.99
CA THR A 131 9.88 12.38 8.04
C THR A 131 9.42 12.07 6.63
N VAL A 132 9.51 10.81 6.19
CA VAL A 132 9.24 10.42 4.78
C VAL A 132 7.79 10.66 4.36
N PHE A 133 6.82 10.47 5.26
CA PHE A 133 5.41 10.69 4.92
C PHE A 133 5.08 12.16 4.72
N PHE A 134 5.70 13.06 5.49
CA PHE A 134 5.59 14.51 5.27
C PHE A 134 6.24 14.91 3.94
N GLN A 135 7.41 14.35 3.61
CA GLN A 135 8.09 14.59 2.34
C GLN A 135 7.23 14.14 1.14
N ALA A 136 6.64 12.94 1.21
CA ALA A 136 5.73 12.44 0.19
C ALA A 136 4.47 13.31 0.06
N TYR A 137 3.84 13.68 1.19
CA TYR A 137 2.68 14.57 1.19
C TYR A 137 2.99 15.96 0.60
N SER A 138 4.24 16.41 0.75
CA SER A 138 4.76 17.67 0.19
C SER A 138 5.15 17.55 -1.29
N GLY A 139 4.99 16.38 -1.91
CA GLY A 139 5.21 16.15 -3.34
C GLY A 139 6.63 15.74 -3.73
N LEU A 140 7.51 15.44 -2.76
CA LEU A 140 8.86 14.95 -3.06
C LEU A 140 8.85 13.55 -3.65
N PHE A 141 7.88 12.73 -3.23
CA PHE A 141 7.69 11.36 -3.70
C PHE A 141 6.25 11.13 -4.13
N ASP A 142 6.08 10.30 -5.14
CA ASP A 142 4.78 9.91 -5.66
C ASP A 142 4.19 8.72 -4.86
N GLY A 143 5.01 7.97 -4.13
CA GLY A 143 4.55 6.94 -3.21
C GLY A 143 5.60 6.56 -2.16
N VAL A 144 5.15 5.96 -1.06
CA VAL A 144 6.03 5.42 -0.01
C VAL A 144 5.78 3.92 0.16
N LEU A 145 6.83 3.11 0.10
CA LEU A 145 6.79 1.71 0.55
C LEU A 145 7.10 1.67 2.05
N ALA A 146 6.09 1.39 2.87
CA ALA A 146 6.22 1.18 4.31
C ALA A 146 6.54 -0.30 4.60
N MET A 147 7.33 -0.56 5.64
CA MET A 147 7.76 -1.91 6.00
C MET A 147 6.62 -2.72 6.67
N TYR A 148 5.75 -2.06 7.42
CA TYR A 148 4.61 -2.68 8.09
C TYR A 148 3.35 -1.80 8.07
N HIS A 149 2.21 -2.44 8.32
CA HIS A 149 0.88 -1.85 8.21
C HIS A 149 0.74 -0.51 8.94
N ASP A 150 0.93 -0.49 10.26
CA ASP A 150 0.67 0.71 11.07
C ASP A 150 1.68 1.84 10.80
N GLN A 151 2.89 1.51 10.31
CA GLN A 151 3.87 2.52 9.89
C GLN A 151 3.32 3.43 8.80
N GLY A 152 2.67 2.82 7.81
CA GLY A 152 2.22 3.49 6.61
C GLY A 152 0.78 3.96 6.68
N LEU A 153 -0.10 3.17 7.29
CA LEU A 153 -1.53 3.47 7.29
C LEU A 153 -1.92 4.49 8.35
N ALA A 154 -1.20 4.59 9.47
CA ALA A 154 -1.47 5.63 10.46
C ALA A 154 -1.34 7.05 9.87
N PRO A 155 -0.21 7.45 9.24
CA PRO A 155 -0.10 8.78 8.64
C PRO A 155 -1.06 8.97 7.45
N LEU A 156 -1.29 7.93 6.65
CA LEU A 156 -2.23 8.02 5.53
C LEU A 156 -3.67 8.26 6.01
N LYS A 157 -4.15 7.51 7.01
CA LYS A 157 -5.52 7.69 7.52
C LYS A 157 -5.69 8.98 8.32
N ALA A 158 -4.63 9.50 8.94
CA ALA A 158 -4.67 10.82 9.56
C ALA A 158 -4.93 11.94 8.53
N LEU A 159 -4.43 11.79 7.30
CA LEU A 159 -4.54 12.79 6.24
C LEU A 159 -5.71 12.54 5.26
N HIS A 160 -6.02 11.27 4.99
CA HIS A 160 -6.91 10.82 3.92
C HIS A 160 -7.91 9.76 4.39
N PHE A 161 -8.63 10.04 5.48
CA PHE A 161 -9.55 9.07 6.08
C PHE A 161 -10.75 8.71 5.17
N TYR A 162 -11.31 9.70 4.46
CA TYR A 162 -12.56 9.55 3.70
C TYR A 162 -12.37 9.46 2.17
N ASP A 163 -11.20 9.84 1.68
CA ASP A 163 -10.90 9.99 0.25
C ASP A 163 -9.80 9.04 -0.24
N ALA A 164 -9.21 8.23 0.63
CA ALA A 164 -8.30 7.16 0.22
C ALA A 164 -9.04 5.99 -0.43
N VAL A 165 -8.37 5.31 -1.35
CA VAL A 165 -8.80 4.04 -1.96
C VAL A 165 -7.78 2.95 -1.66
N ASN A 166 -8.24 1.70 -1.64
CA ASN A 166 -7.40 0.51 -1.55
C ASN A 166 -7.27 -0.15 -2.93
N ILE A 167 -6.04 -0.19 -3.44
CA ILE A 167 -5.67 -0.79 -4.72
C ILE A 167 -4.92 -2.10 -4.42
N SER A 168 -5.37 -3.19 -5.03
CA SER A 168 -4.63 -4.46 -5.06
C SER A 168 -3.74 -4.48 -6.30
N GLY A 169 -2.53 -3.95 -6.13
CA GLY A 169 -1.55 -3.77 -7.20
C GLY A 169 -0.86 -5.07 -7.60
N GLY A 170 -0.32 -5.10 -8.82
CA GLY A 170 0.45 -6.24 -9.34
C GLY A 170 -0.38 -7.48 -9.68
N LEU A 171 -1.71 -7.37 -9.70
CA LEU A 171 -2.63 -8.38 -10.20
C LEU A 171 -2.86 -8.20 -11.72
N PRO A 172 -3.21 -9.27 -12.46
CA PRO A 172 -3.43 -9.19 -13.91
C PRO A 172 -4.67 -8.38 -14.30
N HIS A 173 -5.59 -8.16 -13.36
CA HIS A 173 -6.80 -7.38 -13.56
C HIS A 173 -6.93 -6.30 -12.49
N LEU A 174 -7.49 -5.16 -12.88
CA LEU A 174 -7.69 -4.04 -11.98
C LEU A 174 -8.64 -4.39 -10.84
N ARG A 175 -8.16 -4.23 -9.60
CA ARG A 175 -9.02 -4.24 -8.41
C ARG A 175 -8.75 -3.01 -7.54
N ILE A 176 -9.78 -2.18 -7.44
CA ILE A 176 -9.84 -1.00 -6.56
C ILE A 176 -11.07 -1.14 -5.66
N SER A 177 -10.93 -0.75 -4.40
CA SER A 177 -11.95 -0.77 -3.35
C SER A 177 -11.91 0.54 -2.59
N PRO A 178 -13.03 1.00 -2.01
CA PRO A 178 -12.95 2.02 -0.98
C PRO A 178 -12.17 1.50 0.25
N ASP A 179 -11.63 2.41 1.06
CA ASP A 179 -10.86 2.11 2.27
C ASP A 179 -11.69 2.13 3.57
N HIS A 180 -13.02 2.12 3.45
CA HIS A 180 -13.94 1.98 4.57
C HIS A 180 -14.54 0.57 4.65
N GLY A 181 -15.04 0.21 5.84
CA GLY A 181 -15.80 -1.01 6.06
C GLY A 181 -17.26 -0.90 5.62
N PRO A 182 -18.08 -1.93 5.92
CA PRO A 182 -19.50 -1.95 5.56
C PRO A 182 -20.33 -0.89 6.27
N ALA A 183 -19.99 -0.52 7.51
CA ALA A 183 -20.74 0.47 8.31
C ALA A 183 -22.23 0.08 8.47
N SER A 184 -22.49 -1.10 9.03
CA SER A 184 -23.85 -1.66 9.18
C SER A 184 -24.77 -0.78 10.02
N GLU A 185 -24.21 0.03 10.92
CA GLU A 185 -24.91 0.99 11.76
C GLU A 185 -25.59 2.12 10.99
N ILE A 186 -25.23 2.37 9.72
CA ILE A 186 -25.82 3.41 8.88
C ILE A 186 -26.64 2.88 7.68
N TYR A 187 -26.89 1.57 7.62
CA TYR A 187 -27.70 0.99 6.54
C TYR A 187 -29.09 1.61 6.45
N GLY A 188 -29.48 2.03 5.24
CA GLY A 188 -30.77 2.67 4.96
C GLY A 188 -30.92 4.09 5.51
N LYS A 189 -29.90 4.67 6.15
CA LYS A 189 -29.99 5.99 6.79
C LYS A 189 -29.58 7.17 5.90
N ASN A 190 -29.08 6.92 4.69
CA ASN A 190 -28.53 7.95 3.78
C ASN A 190 -27.41 8.79 4.41
N LEU A 191 -26.61 8.22 5.32
CA LEU A 191 -25.51 8.90 6.01
C LEU A 191 -24.12 8.56 5.44
N ALA A 192 -24.04 7.68 4.44
CA ALA A 192 -22.77 7.19 3.92
C ALA A 192 -22.01 8.28 3.15
N GLN A 193 -20.72 8.42 3.45
CA GLN A 193 -19.81 9.23 2.66
C GLN A 193 -19.35 8.46 1.41
N VAL A 194 -19.72 8.95 0.23
CA VAL A 194 -19.49 8.27 -1.06
C VAL A 194 -18.12 8.56 -1.68
N GLN A 195 -17.31 9.41 -1.06
CA GLN A 195 -16.09 9.98 -1.63
C GLN A 195 -15.09 8.89 -2.03
N SER A 196 -14.73 7.98 -1.13
CA SER A 196 -13.82 6.87 -1.40
C SER A 196 -14.31 5.94 -2.52
N PHE A 197 -15.60 5.61 -2.56
CA PHE A 197 -16.16 4.79 -3.64
C PHE A 197 -16.16 5.54 -4.99
N ARG A 198 -16.47 6.84 -4.98
CA ARG A 198 -16.39 7.69 -6.17
C ARG A 198 -14.96 7.78 -6.69
N GLN A 199 -13.97 7.99 -5.82
CA GLN A 199 -12.55 7.97 -6.21
C GLN A 199 -12.14 6.61 -6.79
N SER A 200 -12.63 5.51 -6.23
CA SER A 200 -12.39 4.17 -6.76
C SER A 200 -12.89 4.01 -8.20
N LEU A 201 -14.07 4.57 -8.51
CA LEU A 201 -14.60 4.60 -9.87
C LEU A 201 -13.81 5.52 -10.81
N ILE A 202 -13.37 6.69 -10.34
CA ILE A 202 -12.56 7.63 -11.14
C ILE A 202 -11.26 6.97 -11.57
N HIS A 203 -10.52 6.38 -10.64
CA HIS A 203 -9.28 5.67 -10.97
C HIS A 203 -9.53 4.49 -11.92
N ALA A 204 -10.62 3.75 -11.74
CA ALA A 204 -10.96 2.67 -12.65
C ALA A 204 -11.30 3.16 -14.07
N ARG A 205 -12.00 4.29 -14.21
CA ARG A 205 -12.27 4.91 -15.51
C ARG A 205 -10.98 5.36 -16.19
N GLN A 206 -10.10 6.02 -15.46
CA GLN A 206 -8.81 6.46 -15.97
C GLN A 206 -7.96 5.28 -16.44
N TYR A 207 -7.89 4.19 -15.65
CA TYR A 207 -7.21 2.96 -16.04
C TYR A 207 -7.75 2.36 -17.36
N LEU A 208 -9.07 2.46 -17.59
CA LEU A 208 -9.71 1.98 -18.82
C LEU A 208 -9.63 2.97 -19.99
N GLY A 209 -9.08 4.17 -19.81
CA GLY A 209 -9.01 5.22 -20.84
C GLY A 209 -10.35 5.88 -21.17
N TRP A 210 -11.28 5.94 -20.20
CA TRP A 210 -12.62 6.53 -20.33
C TRP A 210 -12.73 7.99 -19.86
#